data_AF-A0A098LHQ6-F1
#
_entry.id   AF-A0A098LHQ6-F1
#
_cell.length_a   1.000
_cell.length_b   1.000
_cell.length_c   1.000
_cell.angle_alpha   90.00
_cell.angle_beta   90.00
_cell.angle_gamma   90.00
#
_symmetry.space_group_name_H-M   'P 1'
#
loop_
_entity.id
_entity.type
_entity.pdbx_description
1 polymer ?
#
loop_
_entity_poly.entity_id
_entity_poly.type
_entity_poly.pdbx_seq_one_letter_code
_entity_poly.pdbx_strand_id
1 'polypeptide(L)'
;MNRTTLNINHPDKVRAEAFLNSLNEELEVVSFDWKSLKQSTRIVDAAKLSNNDKTLTITIIFTESYGDADHIINANFIKGSVRWGNNGSLMYLVESSDSDKVNSILSIFAGEE
;
A
#
# COMPACT_ATOMS: atom_id res chain seq x y z
N MET A 1 19.93 8.53 -3.33
CA MET A 1 18.66 7.90 -2.91
C MET A 1 17.74 7.93 -4.12
N ASN A 2 17.35 6.76 -4.63
CA ASN A 2 16.36 6.68 -5.69
C ASN A 2 15.00 7.07 -5.10
N ARG A 3 14.33 8.03 -5.73
CA ARG A 3 13.03 8.49 -5.27
C ARG A 3 11.96 7.64 -5.94
N THR A 4 11.17 6.92 -5.16
CA THR A 4 10.02 6.17 -5.66
C THR A 4 8.94 7.16 -6.12
N THR A 5 8.54 7.05 -7.38
CA THR A 5 7.47 7.84 -7.99
C THR A 5 6.39 6.94 -8.55
N LEU A 6 5.13 7.27 -8.31
CA LEU A 6 3.97 6.50 -8.75
C LEU A 6 3.35 7.17 -9.99
N ASN A 7 3.07 6.40 -11.03
CA ASN A 7 2.35 6.90 -12.21
C ASN A 7 0.83 6.84 -12.00
N ILE A 8 0.33 7.56 -10.98
CA ILE A 8 -1.07 7.55 -10.54
C ILE A 8 -1.64 8.98 -10.60
N ASN A 9 -2.89 9.11 -11.04
CA ASN A 9 -3.60 10.39 -11.06
C ASN A 9 -4.60 10.49 -9.89
N HIS A 10 -4.09 10.71 -8.68
CA HIS A 10 -4.90 10.83 -7.47
C HIS A 10 -4.34 11.95 -6.56
N PRO A 11 -5.17 12.76 -5.89
CA PRO A 11 -4.70 13.85 -5.02
C PRO A 11 -3.73 13.39 -3.92
N ASP A 12 -3.96 12.20 -3.37
CA ASP A 12 -3.10 11.61 -2.33
C ASP A 12 -1.82 10.94 -2.85
N LYS A 13 -1.53 10.98 -4.17
CA LYS A 13 -0.29 10.39 -4.74
C LYS A 13 0.95 10.89 -3.99
N VAL A 14 1.05 12.18 -3.75
CA VAL A 14 2.22 12.80 -3.10
C VAL A 14 2.45 12.23 -1.70
N ARG A 15 1.36 11.91 -0.97
CA ARG A 15 1.44 11.30 0.36
C ARG A 15 1.93 9.86 0.29
N ALA A 16 1.44 9.09 -0.69
CA ALA A 16 1.93 7.74 -0.94
C ALA A 16 3.41 7.71 -1.32
N GLU A 17 3.85 8.63 -2.18
CA GLU A 17 5.26 8.78 -2.53
C GLU A 17 6.10 9.21 -1.32
N ALA A 18 5.63 10.17 -0.51
CA ALA A 18 6.35 10.59 0.69
C ALA A 18 6.54 9.44 1.68
N PHE A 19 5.50 8.64 1.90
CA PHE A 19 5.59 7.42 2.70
C PHE A 19 6.62 6.45 2.14
N LEU A 20 6.51 6.07 0.86
CA LEU A 20 7.44 5.13 0.23
C LEU A 20 8.90 5.61 0.31
N ASN A 21 9.13 6.90 0.13
CA ASN A 21 10.47 7.51 0.19
C ASN A 21 11.01 7.70 1.61
N SER A 22 10.16 7.59 2.64
CA SER A 22 10.59 7.57 4.04
C SER A 22 11.10 6.18 4.46
N LEU A 23 10.74 5.13 3.71
CA LEU A 23 11.24 3.79 3.93
C LEU A 23 12.70 3.72 3.49
N ASN A 24 13.57 3.22 4.37
CA ASN A 24 14.98 2.98 4.04
C ASN A 24 15.14 1.67 3.23
N GLU A 25 14.31 1.50 2.21
CA GLU A 25 14.22 0.30 1.37
C GLU A 25 14.24 0.70 -0.11
N GLU A 26 14.97 -0.06 -0.93
CA GLU A 26 14.89 0.10 -2.38
C GLU A 26 13.66 -0.67 -2.89
N LEU A 27 12.67 0.09 -3.36
CA LEU A 27 11.38 -0.44 -3.80
C LEU A 27 11.21 -0.23 -5.31
N GLU A 28 10.85 -1.32 -5.99
CA GLU A 28 10.54 -1.29 -7.42
C GLU A 28 9.04 -1.54 -7.63
N VAL A 29 8.45 -0.82 -8.59
CA VAL A 29 7.05 -1.03 -8.98
C VAL A 29 6.94 -2.36 -9.73
N VAL A 30 6.04 -3.22 -9.26
CA VAL A 30 5.77 -4.53 -9.88
C VAL A 30 4.36 -4.53 -10.49
N SER A 31 4.18 -5.36 -11.52
CA SER A 31 2.88 -5.52 -12.19
C SER A 31 1.79 -5.93 -11.19
N PHE A 32 0.68 -5.21 -11.21
CA PHE A 32 -0.44 -5.45 -10.31
C PHE A 32 -1.78 -5.21 -11.01
N ASP A 33 -2.56 -6.27 -11.17
CA ASP A 33 -3.89 -6.20 -11.76
C ASP A 33 -4.95 -5.95 -10.69
N TRP A 34 -5.00 -4.72 -10.18
CA TRP A 34 -5.95 -4.33 -9.13
C TRP A 34 -7.41 -4.46 -9.57
N LYS A 35 -7.69 -4.48 -10.88
CA LYS A 35 -9.04 -4.69 -11.43
C LYS A 35 -9.59 -6.08 -11.16
N SER A 36 -8.72 -7.07 -10.95
CA SER A 36 -9.10 -8.43 -10.54
C SER A 36 -9.57 -8.53 -9.09
N LEU A 37 -9.32 -7.51 -8.26
CA LEU A 37 -9.78 -7.50 -6.87
C LEU A 37 -11.31 -7.42 -6.81
N LYS A 38 -11.89 -8.10 -5.82
CA LYS A 38 -13.30 -7.88 -5.47
C LYS A 38 -13.47 -6.43 -5.03
N GLN A 39 -14.63 -5.84 -5.34
CA GLN A 39 -14.91 -4.42 -5.10
C GLN A 39 -13.97 -3.46 -5.86
N SER A 40 -13.36 -3.89 -6.98
CA SER A 40 -12.47 -3.04 -7.79
C SER A 40 -13.14 -1.79 -8.35
N THR A 41 -14.47 -1.75 -8.45
CA THR A 41 -15.23 -0.54 -8.82
C THR A 41 -15.10 0.59 -7.80
N ARG A 42 -14.61 0.30 -6.59
CA ARG A 42 -14.33 1.28 -5.53
C ARG A 42 -12.87 1.75 -5.51
N ILE A 43 -12.04 1.19 -6.40
CA ILE A 43 -10.63 1.51 -6.53
C ILE A 43 -10.49 2.51 -7.69
N VAL A 44 -9.89 3.65 -7.39
CA VAL A 44 -9.53 4.65 -8.40
C VAL A 44 -8.27 4.22 -9.13
N ASP A 45 -7.25 3.80 -8.38
CA ASP A 45 -6.01 3.26 -8.91
C ASP A 45 -5.27 2.47 -7.82
N ALA A 46 -4.22 1.73 -8.20
CA ALA A 46 -3.36 1.07 -7.24
C ALA A 46 -1.94 0.84 -7.76
N ALA A 47 -1.00 0.78 -6.83
CA ALA A 47 0.38 0.39 -7.10
C ALA A 47 0.78 -0.77 -6.20
N LYS A 48 1.65 -1.64 -6.71
CA LYS A 48 2.34 -2.65 -5.92
C LYS A 48 3.83 -2.46 -6.09
N LEU A 49 4.55 -2.52 -4.98
CA LEU A 49 5.99 -2.38 -4.93
C LEU A 49 6.58 -3.54 -4.14
N SER A 50 7.78 -3.95 -4.51
CA SER A 50 8.54 -4.95 -3.76
C SER A 50 10.01 -4.57 -3.73
N ASN A 51 10.71 -5.01 -2.69
CA ASN A 51 12.16 -4.89 -2.66
C ASN A 51 12.82 -6.00 -3.50
N ASN A 52 14.09 -5.81 -3.84
CA ASN A 52 14.86 -6.71 -4.72
C ASN A 52 14.82 -8.18 -4.26
N ASP A 53 14.92 -8.41 -2.94
CA ASP A 53 14.91 -9.75 -2.34
C ASP A 53 13.49 -10.33 -2.15
N LYS A 54 12.44 -9.59 -2.50
CA LYS A 54 11.02 -9.97 -2.38
C LYS A 54 10.59 -10.33 -0.95
N THR A 55 11.31 -9.81 0.04
CA THR A 55 11.01 -10.00 1.46
C THR A 55 10.02 -8.97 1.98
N LEU A 56 9.83 -7.87 1.24
CA LEU A 56 8.85 -6.83 1.52
C LEU A 56 8.04 -6.57 0.25
N THR A 57 6.72 -6.56 0.42
CA THR A 57 5.78 -6.13 -0.61
C THR A 57 4.83 -5.11 0.00
N ILE A 58 4.66 -3.98 -0.70
CA ILE A 58 3.73 -2.92 -0.33
C ILE A 58 2.74 -2.74 -1.46
N THR A 59 1.45 -2.86 -1.16
CA THR A 59 0.37 -2.53 -2.09
C THR A 59 -0.31 -1.26 -1.58
N ILE A 60 -0.47 -0.27 -2.45
CA ILE A 60 -1.16 0.97 -2.17
C ILE A 60 -2.40 1.02 -3.05
N ILE A 61 -3.57 1.15 -2.43
CA ILE A 61 -4.87 1.25 -3.09
C ILE A 61 -5.40 2.66 -2.85
N PHE A 62 -5.78 3.33 -3.93
CA PHE A 62 -6.39 4.65 -3.92
C PHE A 62 -7.89 4.47 -4.09
N THR A 63 -8.66 5.07 -3.20
CA THR A 63 -10.12 4.97 -3.12
C THR A 63 -10.73 6.35 -3.12
N GLU A 64 -12.01 6.48 -3.48
CA GLU A 64 -12.70 7.78 -3.43
C GLU A 64 -13.05 8.20 -2.00
N SER A 65 -13.16 7.25 -1.07
CA SER A 65 -13.58 7.50 0.30
C SER A 65 -13.06 6.47 1.28
N TYR A 66 -12.87 6.89 2.54
CA TYR A 66 -12.37 6.04 3.63
C TYR A 66 -13.16 4.72 3.80
N GLY A 67 -14.49 4.77 3.64
CA GLY A 67 -15.35 3.58 3.77
C GLY A 67 -15.13 2.52 2.69
N ASP A 68 -14.60 2.90 1.52
CA ASP A 68 -14.35 1.95 0.43
C ASP A 68 -13.19 1.00 0.75
N ALA A 69 -12.18 1.48 1.49
CA ALA A 69 -11.04 0.67 1.90
C ALA A 69 -11.48 -0.55 2.74
N ASP A 70 -12.44 -0.37 3.65
CA ASP A 70 -12.96 -1.46 4.50
C ASP A 70 -13.70 -2.52 3.67
N HIS A 71 -14.48 -2.10 2.67
CA HIS A 71 -15.14 -3.03 1.75
C HIS A 71 -14.15 -3.84 0.90
N ILE A 72 -13.07 -3.21 0.43
CA ILE A 72 -12.04 -3.86 -0.38
C ILE A 72 -11.25 -4.87 0.46
N ILE A 73 -10.83 -4.51 1.68
CA ILE A 73 -9.99 -5.37 2.52
C ILE A 73 -10.73 -6.64 2.94
N ASN A 74 -11.97 -6.48 3.41
CA ASN A 74 -12.81 -7.58 3.87
C ASN A 74 -13.20 -8.53 2.74
N ALA A 75 -13.16 -8.08 1.47
CA ALA A 75 -13.47 -8.92 0.33
C ALA A 75 -12.27 -9.74 -0.20
N ASN A 76 -11.03 -9.28 0.04
CA ASN A 76 -9.84 -9.77 -0.68
C ASN A 76 -8.72 -10.37 0.19
N PHE A 77 -8.34 -9.76 1.32
CA PHE A 77 -7.03 -10.06 1.94
C PHE A 77 -7.10 -10.66 3.35
N ILE A 78 -8.04 -11.59 3.57
CA ILE A 78 -8.28 -12.22 4.89
C ILE A 78 -7.22 -13.29 5.26
N LYS A 79 -6.10 -13.44 4.54
CA LYS A 79 -5.15 -14.55 4.78
C LYS A 79 -3.70 -14.10 4.86
N GLY A 80 -2.99 -14.56 5.90
CA GLY A 80 -1.53 -14.62 5.96
C GLY A 80 -0.85 -13.49 6.74
N SER A 81 0.38 -13.18 6.34
CA SER A 81 1.29 -12.18 6.92
C SER A 81 1.03 -10.75 6.41
N VAL A 82 -0.07 -10.54 5.71
CA VAL A 82 -0.50 -9.22 5.23
C VAL A 82 -1.11 -8.45 6.40
N ARG A 83 -0.55 -7.30 6.72
CA ARG A 83 -1.22 -6.30 7.56
C ARG A 83 -1.53 -5.06 6.73
N TRP A 84 -2.51 -4.29 7.17
CA TRP A 84 -2.98 -3.14 6.42
C TRP A 84 -3.31 -1.98 7.33
N GLY A 85 -3.35 -0.78 6.75
CA GLY A 85 -3.83 0.44 7.37
C GLY A 85 -4.47 1.35 6.33
N ASN A 86 -5.25 2.32 6.78
CA ASN A 86 -5.84 3.36 5.93
C ASN A 86 -5.53 4.76 6.48
N ASN A 87 -5.52 5.75 5.60
CA ASN A 87 -5.37 7.17 5.97
C ASN A 87 -6.10 8.01 4.93
N GLY A 88 -7.34 8.38 5.24
CA GLY A 88 -8.25 9.00 4.29
C GLY A 88 -8.59 8.06 3.13
N SER A 89 -8.34 8.51 1.91
CA SER A 89 -8.58 7.80 0.64
C SER A 89 -7.49 6.81 0.25
N LEU A 90 -6.47 6.64 1.09
CA LEU A 90 -5.38 5.71 0.85
C LEU A 90 -5.48 4.49 1.75
N MET A 91 -5.22 3.33 1.17
CA MET A 91 -5.06 2.07 1.88
C MET A 91 -3.70 1.46 1.55
N TYR A 92 -3.01 0.98 2.57
CA TYR A 92 -1.69 0.36 2.45
C TYR A 92 -1.79 -1.06 2.96
N LEU A 93 -1.24 -1.99 2.19
CA LEU A 93 -1.08 -3.38 2.57
C LEU A 93 0.41 -3.67 2.57
N VAL A 94 0.91 -4.20 3.68
CA VAL A 94 2.30 -4.53 3.88
C VAL A 94 2.40 -6.02 4.13
N GLU A 95 3.17 -6.70 3.30
CA GLU A 95 3.43 -8.13 3.38
C GLU A 95 4.94 -8.35 3.54
N SER A 96 5.31 -9.07 4.60
CA SER A 96 6.66 -9.56 4.84
C SER A 96 6.59 -10.82 5.70
N SER A 97 7.62 -11.66 5.63
CA SER A 97 7.82 -12.75 6.59
C SER A 97 8.25 -12.24 7.98
N ASP A 98 8.75 -11.01 8.06
CA ASP A 98 9.17 -10.36 9.30
C ASP A 98 8.04 -9.47 9.85
N SER A 99 7.38 -9.92 10.91
CA SER A 99 6.26 -9.19 11.52
C SER A 99 6.65 -7.86 12.16
N ASP A 100 7.88 -7.73 12.66
CA ASP A 100 8.37 -6.49 13.25
C ASP A 100 8.60 -5.44 12.17
N LYS A 101 9.13 -5.86 11.01
CA LYS A 101 9.24 -5.01 9.82
C LYS A 101 7.87 -4.53 9.34
N VAL A 102 6.88 -5.41 9.28
CA VAL A 102 5.50 -5.02 8.92
C VAL A 102 4.95 -3.95 9.89
N ASN A 103 5.12 -4.15 11.20
CA ASN A 103 4.62 -3.22 12.22
C ASN A 103 5.32 -1.87 12.18
N SER A 104 6.64 -1.87 12.01
CA SER A 104 7.43 -0.64 11.84
C SER A 104 6.93 0.18 10.67
N ILE A 105 6.76 -0.45 9.50
CA ILE A 105 6.29 0.22 8.28
C ILE A 105 4.87 0.78 8.46
N LEU A 106 3.96 0.02 9.06
CA LEU A 106 2.60 0.51 9.33
C LEU A 106 2.55 1.64 10.35
N SER A 107 3.49 1.68 11.31
CA SER A 107 3.56 2.75 12.30
C SER A 107 3.95 4.09 11.66
N ILE A 108 4.90 4.07 10.72
CA ILE A 108 5.27 5.25 9.92
C ILE A 108 4.05 5.80 9.16
N PHE A 109 3.17 4.90 8.72
CA PHE A 109 1.98 5.26 7.99
C PHE A 109 0.86 5.84 8.85
N ALA A 110 0.66 5.30 10.06
CA ALA A 110 -0.33 5.80 11.02
C ALA A 110 0.01 7.21 11.56
N GLY A 111 1.24 7.67 11.32
CA GLY A 111 1.84 8.81 11.99
C GLY A 111 2.45 8.32 13.30
N GLU A 112 3.72 8.65 13.55
CA GLU A 112 4.25 8.63 14.92
C GLU A 112 3.36 9.54 15.77
N GLU A 113 2.69 8.98 16.77
CA GLU A 113 1.98 9.74 17.82
C GLU A 113 2.96 10.54 18.70
#